data_AF-A0A2D7N8N1-F1
#
_entry.id   AF-A0A2D7N8N1-F1
#
_cell.length_a   1.000
_cell.length_b   1.000
_cell.length_c   1.000
_cell.angle_alpha   90.00
_cell.angle_beta   90.00
_cell.angle_gamma   90.00
#
_symmetry.space_group_name_H-M   'P 1'
#
loop_
_entity.id
_entity.type
_entity.pdbx_description
1 polymer ?
#
loop_
_entity_poly.entity_id
_entity_poly.type
_entity_poly.pdbx_seq_one_letter_code
_entity_poly.pdbx_strand_id
1 'polypeptide(L)'
;MKKEKIDINNEMYLKGKMHREKLRKLLDKYDAPSRGLMLFFGLGVLIATFLMFSPGQCASANAPADFCYVQSWSIQNSSTQTFTEKPVRIVYPYNSLNSAGQIGGINGWGFYMANTSFDEIEVMEQGLTSSVSPFWAIIPSLAGNNTQSYFTYTGNNSIQRDNGIYFSGNDYARIPDSAGLQPSNNFSLYLDLEIRNINSFCSSQTSTLVSKYDATTGTGYGIEYECNSSPGTIRGIVGTSLANTSSVTGSLNFQQIANGVKIELNYDNSNNLNLLFDGQSVSSVTTSFSSIVNNNNSVKIGDNIDAGIIRNAGLISNNIPVSTWTFDPDGMEETSAVAPVYQGTFNDAISSNNGTYYFNRDITNVVVSPGTVQDIDADTLISLNQAIKNVVGDPQIDLTTSQPLASFMPFYGILSNFALNSGVSQLGYAVIFLGIGFFLLMLMVVGTNSMALGIAGFMFPTIFGAVFGLYAPFYVVLWAFFLLFSLGAFAFVKESF
;
A
#
# COMPACT_ATOMS: atom_id res chain seq x y z
N MET A 1 106.90 -13.70 7.43
CA MET A 1 105.77 -13.93 6.50
C MET A 1 104.57 -14.40 7.31
N LYS A 2 103.45 -13.66 7.20
CA LYS A 2 102.20 -13.89 7.95
C LYS A 2 101.51 -15.16 7.45
N LYS A 3 101.03 -16.00 8.38
CA LYS A 3 100.04 -17.05 8.10
C LYS A 3 98.66 -16.38 7.96
N GLU A 4 98.09 -16.49 6.77
CA GLU A 4 96.72 -16.06 6.49
C GLU A 4 95.77 -17.13 7.04
N LYS A 5 95.01 -16.77 8.08
CA LYS A 5 93.90 -17.58 8.60
C LYS A 5 92.74 -17.40 7.63
N ILE A 6 92.46 -18.43 6.82
CA ILE A 6 91.23 -18.49 6.02
C ILE A 6 90.06 -18.68 7.00
N ASP A 7 89.21 -17.67 7.08
CA ASP A 7 88.08 -17.60 8.00
C ASP A 7 86.86 -18.34 7.41
N ILE A 8 86.78 -19.64 7.71
CA ILE A 8 85.71 -20.56 7.27
C ILE A 8 84.31 -20.11 7.76
N ASN A 9 84.23 -19.21 8.74
CA ASN A 9 82.95 -18.71 9.25
C ASN A 9 82.25 -17.73 8.30
N ASN A 10 82.97 -17.06 7.40
CA ASN A 10 82.36 -16.09 6.47
C ASN A 10 81.61 -16.76 5.31
N GLU A 11 82.06 -17.91 4.81
CA GLU A 11 81.39 -18.60 3.69
C GLU A 11 80.05 -19.23 4.08
N MET A 12 79.93 -19.82 5.27
CA MET A 12 78.64 -20.35 5.75
C MET A 12 77.64 -19.23 6.05
N TYR A 13 78.12 -18.09 6.57
CA TYR A 13 77.28 -16.93 6.82
C TYR A 13 76.74 -16.32 5.52
N LEU A 14 77.58 -16.22 4.48
CA LEU A 14 77.19 -15.73 3.16
C LEU A 14 76.22 -16.68 2.44
N LYS A 15 76.43 -18.00 2.51
CA LYS A 15 75.48 -18.98 1.94
C LYS A 15 74.11 -18.97 2.64
N GLY A 16 74.08 -18.86 3.97
CA GLY A 16 72.84 -18.75 4.74
C GLY A 16 72.08 -17.44 4.47
N LYS A 17 72.78 -16.32 4.31
CA LYS A 17 72.18 -15.02 4.00
C LYS A 17 71.61 -14.98 2.59
N MET A 18 72.32 -15.54 1.61
CA MET A 18 71.88 -15.62 0.21
C MET A 18 70.67 -16.56 0.02
N HIS A 19 70.57 -17.63 0.83
CA HIS A 19 69.41 -18.52 0.83
C HIS A 19 68.16 -17.84 1.43
N ARG A 20 68.32 -17.09 2.54
CA ARG A 20 67.24 -16.27 3.11
C ARG A 20 66.77 -15.15 2.19
N GLU A 21 67.68 -14.51 1.46
CA GLU A 21 67.33 -13.44 0.50
C GLU A 21 66.58 -13.98 -0.73
N LYS A 22 66.96 -15.17 -1.22
CA LYS A 22 66.20 -15.85 -2.28
C LYS A 22 64.81 -16.29 -1.79
N LEU A 23 64.69 -16.80 -0.56
CA LEU A 23 63.41 -17.18 0.03
C LEU A 23 62.49 -15.96 0.22
N ARG A 24 63.06 -14.83 0.68
CA ARG A 24 62.34 -13.56 0.86
C ARG A 24 61.86 -12.99 -0.48
N LYS A 25 62.71 -12.99 -1.51
CA LYS A 25 62.33 -12.59 -2.87
C LYS A 25 61.32 -13.52 -3.52
N LEU A 26 61.28 -14.81 -3.16
CA LEU A 26 60.24 -15.74 -3.57
C LEU A 26 58.91 -15.44 -2.86
N LEU A 27 58.93 -15.24 -1.53
CA LEU A 27 57.76 -14.84 -0.73
C LEU A 27 57.15 -13.50 -1.22
N ASP A 28 57.99 -12.50 -1.47
CA ASP A 28 57.53 -11.19 -2.00
C ASP A 28 56.96 -11.30 -3.43
N LYS A 29 57.42 -12.27 -4.22
CA LYS A 29 56.91 -12.55 -5.58
C LYS A 29 55.56 -13.29 -5.57
N TYR A 30 55.23 -14.01 -4.49
CA TYR A 30 53.93 -14.67 -4.31
C TYR A 30 52.88 -13.77 -3.60
N ASP A 31 53.31 -12.78 -2.81
CA ASP A 31 52.42 -11.83 -2.11
C ASP A 31 51.83 -10.72 -3.02
N ALA A 32 52.46 -10.41 -4.15
CA ALA A 32 51.95 -9.41 -5.10
C ALA A 32 50.80 -9.92 -6.01
N PRO A 33 50.88 -11.11 -6.65
CA PRO A 33 49.78 -11.64 -7.46
C PRO A 33 48.56 -12.06 -6.63
N SER A 34 48.75 -12.43 -5.36
CA SER A 34 47.65 -12.80 -4.45
C SER A 34 46.76 -11.61 -4.05
N ARG A 35 47.34 -10.41 -3.90
CA ARG A 35 46.59 -9.16 -3.67
C ARG A 35 45.77 -8.74 -4.89
N GLY A 36 46.29 -8.95 -6.10
CA GLY A 36 45.56 -8.73 -7.35
C GLY A 36 44.40 -9.71 -7.53
N LEU A 37 44.59 -10.99 -7.20
CA LEU A 37 43.56 -12.02 -7.29
C LEU A 37 42.39 -11.75 -6.33
N MET A 38 42.66 -11.30 -5.10
CA MET A 38 41.61 -10.87 -4.16
C MET A 38 40.81 -9.66 -4.67
N LEU A 39 41.46 -8.72 -5.36
CA LEU A 39 40.80 -7.58 -6.00
C LEU A 39 39.87 -8.03 -7.13
N PHE A 40 40.31 -8.93 -8.01
CA PHE A 40 39.49 -9.44 -9.10
C PHE A 40 38.36 -10.36 -8.62
N PHE A 41 38.59 -11.16 -7.57
CA PHE A 41 37.55 -12.01 -6.99
C PHE A 41 36.52 -11.20 -6.21
N GLY A 42 36.95 -10.19 -5.43
CA GLY A 42 36.06 -9.25 -4.75
C GLY A 42 35.24 -8.41 -5.72
N LEU A 43 35.84 -7.94 -6.82
CA LEU A 43 35.14 -7.21 -7.89
C LEU A 43 34.18 -8.13 -8.66
N GLY A 44 34.56 -9.39 -8.92
CA GLY A 44 33.73 -10.39 -9.59
C GLY A 44 32.51 -10.81 -8.76
N VAL A 45 32.68 -10.96 -7.44
CA VAL A 45 31.57 -11.20 -6.51
C VAL A 45 30.66 -9.97 -6.45
N LEU A 46 31.21 -8.76 -6.42
CA LEU A 46 30.45 -7.50 -6.38
C LEU A 46 29.64 -7.26 -7.67
N ILE A 47 30.17 -7.64 -8.84
CA ILE A 47 29.45 -7.58 -10.12
C ILE A 47 28.42 -8.72 -10.22
N ALA A 48 28.74 -9.93 -9.75
CA ALA A 48 27.80 -11.06 -9.74
C ALA A 48 26.59 -10.81 -8.83
N THR A 49 26.77 -10.19 -7.65
CA THR A 49 25.66 -9.76 -6.79
C THR A 49 24.87 -8.60 -7.38
N PHE A 50 25.50 -7.72 -8.17
CA PHE A 50 24.80 -6.65 -8.90
C PHE A 50 23.95 -7.17 -10.07
N LEU A 51 24.37 -8.27 -10.73
CA LEU A 51 23.70 -8.84 -11.90
C LEU A 51 22.67 -9.94 -11.56
N MET A 52 22.78 -10.61 -10.41
CA MET A 52 21.88 -11.73 -10.04
C MET A 52 20.58 -11.32 -9.34
N PHE A 53 20.39 -10.05 -8.99
CA PHE A 53 19.17 -9.60 -8.32
C PHE A 53 18.61 -8.34 -8.98
N SER A 54 17.75 -8.56 -9.98
CA SER A 54 16.60 -7.68 -10.21
C SER A 54 15.90 -7.49 -8.86
N PRO A 55 15.43 -6.27 -8.52
CA PRO A 55 14.66 -6.08 -7.30
C PRO A 55 13.56 -7.13 -7.30
N GLY A 56 13.53 -7.97 -6.26
CA GLY A 56 12.39 -8.82 -5.98
C GLY A 56 11.23 -7.88 -5.74
N GLN A 57 10.53 -7.53 -6.82
CA GLN A 57 9.15 -7.12 -6.72
C GLN A 57 8.46 -8.25 -5.95
N CYS A 58 7.82 -7.89 -4.84
CA CYS A 58 6.92 -8.79 -4.14
C CYS A 58 6.04 -9.43 -5.22
N ALA A 59 6.05 -10.76 -5.31
CA ALA A 59 5.28 -11.45 -6.35
C ALA A 59 3.81 -11.04 -6.23
N SER A 60 3.13 -10.93 -7.36
CA SER A 60 1.72 -10.57 -7.46
C SER A 60 0.86 -11.33 -6.43
N ALA A 61 0.13 -10.59 -5.61
CA ALA A 61 -0.42 -11.10 -4.37
C ALA A 61 -1.82 -11.72 -4.50
N ASN A 62 -2.04 -12.84 -3.82
CA ASN A 62 -3.33 -13.52 -3.62
C ASN A 62 -3.48 -14.12 -2.19
N ALA A 63 -2.54 -13.88 -1.26
CA ALA A 63 -2.48 -14.52 0.06
C ALA A 63 -1.98 -13.58 1.18
N PRO A 64 -2.24 -13.88 2.47
CA PRO A 64 -1.79 -13.05 3.60
C PRO A 64 -0.27 -12.86 3.66
N ALA A 65 0.49 -13.84 3.15
CA ALA A 65 1.95 -13.82 3.09
C ALA A 65 2.53 -12.78 2.13
N ASP A 66 1.70 -12.14 1.31
CA ASP A 66 2.13 -11.12 0.36
C ASP A 66 2.17 -9.71 0.99
N PHE A 67 1.76 -9.57 2.24
CA PHE A 67 1.80 -8.32 3.02
C PHE A 67 2.93 -8.35 4.04
N CYS A 68 3.43 -7.19 4.44
CA CYS A 68 4.54 -7.09 5.41
C CYS A 68 4.05 -6.96 6.85
N TYR A 69 2.85 -6.42 7.06
CA TYR A 69 2.33 -6.10 8.38
C TYR A 69 0.87 -6.48 8.51
N VAL A 70 0.48 -6.89 9.72
CA VAL A 70 -0.89 -7.20 10.10
C VAL A 70 -1.26 -6.48 11.40
N GLN A 71 -2.48 -5.96 11.46
CA GLN A 71 -3.08 -5.44 12.68
C GLN A 71 -4.41 -6.14 12.94
N SER A 72 -4.59 -6.69 14.14
CA SER A 72 -5.90 -7.24 14.54
C SER A 72 -6.82 -6.14 15.04
N TRP A 73 -8.12 -6.27 14.75
CA TRP A 73 -9.21 -5.44 15.27
C TRP A 73 -10.22 -6.33 15.95
N SER A 74 -10.52 -6.03 17.21
CA SER A 74 -11.64 -6.67 17.91
C SER A 74 -12.87 -5.79 17.77
N ILE A 75 -13.90 -6.29 17.08
CA ILE A 75 -15.17 -5.59 16.91
C ILE A 75 -16.24 -6.36 17.68
N GLN A 76 -16.90 -5.66 18.61
CA GLN A 76 -17.98 -6.20 19.43
C GLN A 76 -19.31 -5.56 19.04
N ASN A 77 -20.33 -6.40 18.89
CA ASN A 77 -21.72 -5.99 18.86
C ASN A 77 -22.31 -6.11 20.27
N SER A 78 -22.50 -4.98 20.96
CA SER A 78 -23.06 -4.95 22.31
C SER A 78 -24.60 -4.98 22.34
N SER A 79 -25.25 -4.97 21.16
CA SER A 79 -26.71 -5.13 21.08
C SER A 79 -27.10 -6.61 21.16
N THR A 80 -28.38 -6.89 21.42
CA THR A 80 -28.92 -8.26 21.39
C THR A 80 -29.23 -8.76 19.99
N GLN A 81 -29.19 -7.90 18.97
CA GLN A 81 -29.54 -8.24 17.59
C GLN A 81 -28.30 -8.42 16.73
N THR A 82 -28.34 -9.35 15.79
CA THR A 82 -27.32 -9.45 14.74
C THR A 82 -27.43 -8.23 13.83
N PHE A 83 -26.31 -7.58 13.52
CA PHE A 83 -26.25 -6.65 12.40
C PHE A 83 -25.64 -7.33 11.18
N THR A 84 -26.04 -6.88 9.99
CA THR A 84 -25.52 -7.36 8.69
C THR A 84 -25.13 -6.17 7.82
N GLU A 85 -24.06 -6.30 7.03
CA GLU A 85 -23.50 -5.25 6.17
C GLU A 85 -23.38 -3.90 6.91
N LYS A 86 -22.91 -3.94 8.17
CA LYS A 86 -22.90 -2.75 9.03
C LYS A 86 -21.58 -1.99 8.82
N PRO A 87 -21.62 -0.70 8.45
CA PRO A 87 -20.42 0.11 8.42
C PRO A 87 -19.97 0.40 9.85
N VAL A 88 -18.73 0.01 10.16
CA VAL A 88 -18.08 0.22 11.46
C VAL A 88 -16.91 1.18 11.26
N ARG A 89 -16.92 2.27 12.03
CA ARG A 89 -15.82 3.24 12.03
C ARG A 89 -14.67 2.67 12.83
N ILE A 90 -13.53 2.52 12.18
CA ILE A 90 -12.27 2.14 12.79
C ILE A 90 -11.31 3.31 12.63
N VAL A 91 -10.40 3.47 13.58
CA VAL A 91 -9.56 4.65 13.69
C VAL A 91 -8.10 4.22 13.67
N TYR A 92 -7.37 4.60 12.62
CA TYR A 92 -5.96 4.29 12.45
C TYR A 92 -5.05 5.39 12.98
N PRO A 93 -3.98 5.06 13.73
CA PRO A 93 -2.93 6.01 14.05
C PRO A 93 -1.96 6.15 12.87
N TYR A 94 -2.45 6.75 11.78
CA TYR A 94 -1.74 6.85 10.50
C TYR A 94 -0.33 7.43 10.63
N ASN A 95 -0.14 8.53 11.37
CA ASN A 95 1.18 9.17 11.48
C ASN A 95 2.25 8.25 12.09
N SER A 96 1.88 7.49 13.13
CA SER A 96 2.81 6.58 13.81
C SER A 96 3.26 5.45 12.88
N LEU A 97 2.34 4.94 12.08
CA LEU A 97 2.56 3.80 11.20
C LEU A 97 3.24 4.21 9.88
N ASN A 98 2.89 5.39 9.34
CA ASN A 98 3.59 5.98 8.20
C ASN A 98 5.04 6.37 8.56
N SER A 99 5.27 6.98 9.73
CA SER A 99 6.63 7.32 10.19
C SER A 99 7.49 6.08 10.48
N ALA A 100 6.86 4.95 10.83
CA ALA A 100 7.50 3.64 10.96
C ALA A 100 7.71 2.92 9.61
N GLY A 101 7.23 3.49 8.48
CA GLY A 101 7.32 2.85 7.16
C GLY A 101 6.43 1.62 6.98
N GLN A 102 5.39 1.47 7.81
CA GLN A 102 4.48 0.32 7.82
C GLN A 102 3.29 0.48 6.86
N ILE A 103 3.10 1.69 6.33
CA ILE A 103 2.11 2.02 5.31
C ILE A 103 2.84 2.71 4.15
N GLY A 104 2.57 2.27 2.93
CA GLY A 104 3.13 2.86 1.72
C GLY A 104 2.42 4.16 1.33
N GLY A 105 2.84 5.28 1.89
CA GLY A 105 2.39 6.61 1.47
C GLY A 105 1.05 7.10 2.04
N ILE A 106 0.63 8.27 1.56
CA ILE A 106 -0.48 9.09 2.09
C ILE A 106 -1.89 8.63 1.75
N ASN A 107 -2.02 7.63 0.87
CA ASN A 107 -3.27 7.44 0.15
C ASN A 107 -4.02 6.15 0.50
N GLY A 108 -3.54 5.34 1.45
CA GLY A 108 -4.28 4.17 1.95
C GLY A 108 -4.52 3.01 0.97
N TRP A 109 -4.27 3.18 -0.33
CA TRP A 109 -4.48 2.17 -1.38
C TRP A 109 -4.00 0.74 -1.09
N GLY A 110 -2.97 0.58 -0.26
CA GLY A 110 -2.39 -0.71 0.13
C GLY A 110 -2.98 -1.34 1.39
N PHE A 111 -4.07 -0.82 1.94
CA PHE A 111 -4.81 -1.45 3.02
C PHE A 111 -5.66 -2.58 2.50
N TYR A 112 -5.58 -3.74 3.13
CA TYR A 112 -6.47 -4.86 2.86
C TYR A 112 -7.05 -5.37 4.17
N MET A 113 -8.36 -5.41 4.32
CA MET A 113 -8.98 -5.93 5.54
C MET A 113 -9.61 -7.30 5.26
N ALA A 114 -9.50 -8.22 6.21
CA ALA A 114 -10.07 -9.55 6.10
C ALA A 114 -10.62 -10.06 7.44
N ASN A 115 -11.48 -11.07 7.40
CA ASN A 115 -11.92 -11.81 8.59
C ASN A 115 -10.90 -12.92 8.96
N THR A 116 -11.20 -13.72 9.99
CA THR A 116 -10.36 -14.87 10.41
C THR A 116 -10.23 -15.99 9.37
N SER A 117 -11.17 -16.07 8.43
CA SER A 117 -11.13 -16.99 7.29
C SER A 117 -10.40 -16.41 6.08
N PHE A 118 -9.86 -15.19 6.21
CA PHE A 118 -9.24 -14.41 5.14
C PHE A 118 -10.19 -13.98 4.01
N ASP A 119 -11.51 -14.01 4.26
CA ASP A 119 -12.46 -13.37 3.35
C ASP A 119 -12.29 -11.86 3.45
N GLU A 120 -12.26 -11.19 2.29
CA GLU A 120 -12.11 -9.75 2.19
C GLU A 120 -13.25 -9.02 2.92
N ILE A 121 -12.88 -7.97 3.65
CA ILE A 121 -13.77 -7.01 4.25
C ILE A 121 -13.64 -5.71 3.46
N GLU A 122 -14.77 -5.18 3.03
CA GLU A 122 -14.78 -3.89 2.36
C GLU A 122 -14.32 -2.80 3.30
N VAL A 123 -13.45 -1.92 2.81
CA VAL A 123 -13.07 -0.70 3.51
C VAL A 123 -13.36 0.49 2.61
N MET A 124 -14.01 1.50 3.19
CA MET A 124 -14.10 2.82 2.61
C MET A 124 -13.16 3.73 3.38
N GLU A 125 -12.09 4.12 2.73
CA GLU A 125 -11.05 4.97 3.32
C GLU A 125 -11.25 6.43 2.95
N GLN A 126 -10.79 7.30 3.84
CA GLN A 126 -10.71 8.73 3.61
C GLN A 126 -9.23 9.12 3.64
N GLY A 127 -8.89 10.23 2.99
CA GLY A 127 -7.52 10.70 2.87
C GLY A 127 -6.81 10.71 4.21
N LEU A 128 -5.62 10.11 4.26
CA LEU A 128 -4.87 9.93 5.49
C LEU A 128 -4.05 11.19 5.79
N THR A 129 -4.74 12.31 5.94
CA THR A 129 -4.14 13.65 6.06
C THR A 129 -3.95 14.09 7.51
N SER A 130 -4.49 13.33 8.46
CA SER A 130 -4.47 13.65 9.89
C SER A 130 -3.65 12.63 10.71
N SER A 131 -3.33 12.97 11.95
CA SER A 131 -2.61 12.05 12.85
C SER A 131 -3.37 10.77 13.16
N VAL A 132 -4.69 10.82 13.01
CA VAL A 132 -5.62 9.76 13.35
C VAL A 132 -6.72 9.75 12.29
N SER A 133 -6.59 8.85 11.30
CA SER A 133 -7.47 8.83 10.14
C SER A 133 -8.52 7.72 10.29
N PRO A 134 -9.81 8.03 10.18
CA PRO A 134 -10.84 7.02 10.23
C PRO A 134 -10.94 6.27 8.90
N PHE A 135 -11.36 5.01 8.99
CA PHE A 135 -11.84 4.23 7.87
C PHE A 135 -13.10 3.48 8.27
N TRP A 136 -13.90 3.14 7.28
CA TRP A 136 -15.17 2.45 7.48
C TRP A 136 -15.04 1.02 6.97
N ALA A 137 -15.01 0.07 7.88
CA ALA A 137 -15.07 -1.35 7.53
C ALA A 137 -16.53 -1.80 7.43
N ILE A 138 -16.91 -2.45 6.34
CA ILE A 138 -18.28 -2.96 6.17
C ILE A 138 -18.31 -4.40 6.69
N ILE A 139 -18.88 -4.57 7.88
CA ILE A 139 -18.90 -5.86 8.56
C ILE A 139 -20.08 -6.70 8.04
N PRO A 140 -19.83 -7.84 7.37
CA PRO A 140 -20.88 -8.58 6.68
C PRO A 140 -21.97 -9.10 7.63
N SER A 141 -21.58 -9.64 8.78
CA SER A 141 -22.50 -10.06 9.83
C SER A 141 -21.78 -10.23 11.16
N LEU A 142 -22.37 -9.74 12.25
CA LEU A 142 -21.92 -10.02 13.61
C LEU A 142 -23.11 -10.20 14.55
N ALA A 143 -23.19 -11.38 15.16
CA ALA A 143 -24.26 -11.73 16.10
C ALA A 143 -24.29 -10.80 17.31
N GLY A 144 -25.48 -10.60 17.88
CA GLY A 144 -25.66 -9.81 19.10
C GLY A 144 -24.89 -10.39 20.29
N ASN A 145 -24.34 -9.50 21.14
CA ASN A 145 -23.48 -9.81 22.28
C ASN A 145 -22.24 -10.64 21.91
N ASN A 146 -21.78 -10.56 20.67
CA ASN A 146 -20.61 -11.29 20.19
C ASN A 146 -19.46 -10.33 19.86
N THR A 147 -18.24 -10.88 19.94
CA THR A 147 -17.01 -10.20 19.55
C THR A 147 -16.32 -11.04 18.49
N GLN A 148 -15.87 -10.39 17.41
CA GLN A 148 -15.13 -11.04 16.34
C GLN A 148 -13.86 -10.26 16.01
N SER A 149 -12.81 -11.01 15.67
CA SER A 149 -11.54 -10.45 15.21
C SER A 149 -11.52 -10.30 13.70
N TYR A 150 -10.96 -9.18 13.26
CA TYR A 150 -10.66 -8.86 11.87
C TYR A 150 -9.19 -8.44 11.77
N PHE A 151 -8.64 -8.46 10.57
CA PHE A 151 -7.23 -8.19 10.34
C PHE A 151 -7.07 -7.18 9.21
N THR A 152 -6.26 -6.16 9.43
CA THR A 152 -5.82 -5.23 8.40
C THR A 152 -4.39 -5.56 8.02
N TYR A 153 -4.14 -5.73 6.74
CA TYR A 153 -2.87 -6.09 6.14
C TYR A 153 -2.32 -4.90 5.36
N THR A 154 -1.03 -4.60 5.50
CA THR A 154 -0.37 -3.46 4.83
C THR A 154 1.06 -3.80 4.38
N GLY A 155 1.68 -2.87 3.64
CA GLY A 155 3.08 -2.96 3.22
C GLY A 155 3.29 -3.68 1.89
N ASN A 156 2.23 -3.94 1.13
CA ASN A 156 2.31 -4.40 -0.25
C ASN A 156 2.02 -3.22 -1.21
N ASN A 157 3.02 -2.84 -2.03
CA ASN A 157 2.89 -1.72 -2.98
C ASN A 157 2.30 -2.13 -4.34
N SER A 158 2.08 -3.43 -4.57
CA SER A 158 1.52 -3.99 -5.80
C SER A 158 0.00 -4.17 -5.74
N ILE A 159 -0.58 -4.14 -4.54
CA ILE A 159 -2.03 -4.18 -4.36
C ILE A 159 -2.52 -2.76 -4.17
N GLN A 160 -3.44 -2.35 -5.04
CA GLN A 160 -4.19 -1.11 -4.92
C GLN A 160 -5.66 -1.50 -4.91
N ARG A 161 -6.37 -1.19 -3.83
CA ARG A 161 -7.82 -1.40 -3.77
C ARG A 161 -8.55 -0.33 -4.58
N ASP A 162 -9.61 -0.72 -5.26
CA ASP A 162 -10.58 0.25 -5.77
C ASP A 162 -11.47 0.69 -4.60
N ASN A 163 -11.46 1.98 -4.25
CA ASN A 163 -12.21 2.51 -3.11
C ASN A 163 -13.58 2.98 -3.59
N GLY A 164 -14.64 2.67 -2.83
CA GLY A 164 -16.00 3.05 -3.19
C GLY A 164 -16.76 3.62 -2.01
N ILE A 165 -17.79 4.44 -2.27
CA ILE A 165 -18.71 4.85 -1.21
C ILE A 165 -19.74 3.74 -1.02
N TYR A 166 -19.69 3.13 0.17
CA TYR A 166 -20.76 2.30 0.68
C TYR A 166 -21.92 3.19 1.16
N PHE A 167 -23.15 2.87 0.80
CA PHE A 167 -24.36 3.57 1.22
C PHE A 167 -25.20 2.67 2.12
N SER A 168 -25.62 3.20 3.27
CA SER A 168 -26.56 2.55 4.18
C SER A 168 -27.61 3.51 4.71
N GLY A 169 -28.88 3.09 4.70
CA GLY A 169 -29.99 3.86 5.25
C GLY A 169 -30.19 5.24 4.60
N ASN A 170 -29.84 6.29 5.33
CA ASN A 170 -30.03 7.70 4.92
C ASN A 170 -28.73 8.36 4.44
N ASP A 171 -27.71 7.57 4.13
CA ASP A 171 -26.48 8.03 3.52
C ASP A 171 -26.75 8.65 2.14
N TYR A 172 -26.01 9.69 1.78
CA TYR A 172 -26.13 10.30 0.47
C TYR A 172 -24.87 11.06 0.04
N ALA A 173 -24.71 11.23 -1.28
CA ALA A 173 -23.73 12.11 -1.88
C ALA A 173 -24.38 13.11 -2.84
N ARG A 174 -23.84 14.33 -2.91
CA ARG A 174 -24.35 15.43 -3.72
C ARG A 174 -23.23 16.14 -4.46
N ILE A 175 -23.46 16.46 -5.72
CA ILE A 175 -22.62 17.39 -6.49
C ILE A 175 -23.44 18.64 -6.80
N PRO A 176 -22.97 19.85 -6.43
CA PRO A 176 -23.65 21.10 -6.75
C PRO A 176 -23.93 21.26 -8.24
N ASP A 177 -24.96 22.03 -8.57
CA ASP A 177 -25.27 22.33 -9.96
C ASP A 177 -24.12 23.09 -10.65
N SER A 178 -23.85 22.73 -11.91
CA SER A 178 -22.85 23.40 -12.75
C SER A 178 -23.23 23.25 -14.22
N ALA A 179 -22.76 24.17 -15.06
CA ALA A 179 -23.05 24.15 -16.50
C ALA A 179 -22.52 22.90 -17.22
N GLY A 180 -21.44 22.28 -16.71
CA GLY A 180 -20.92 21.03 -17.26
C GLY A 180 -21.90 19.87 -17.10
N LEU A 181 -22.60 19.83 -15.96
CA LEU A 181 -23.53 18.75 -15.59
C LEU A 181 -24.92 18.90 -16.23
N GLN A 182 -25.04 19.74 -17.26
CA GLN A 182 -26.27 20.12 -17.94
C GLN A 182 -26.25 19.75 -19.44
N PRO A 183 -25.99 18.48 -19.81
CA PRO A 183 -26.01 18.05 -21.20
C PRO A 183 -27.41 18.18 -21.80
N SER A 184 -27.53 18.61 -23.05
CA SER A 184 -28.83 18.71 -23.74
C SER A 184 -29.16 17.46 -24.55
N ASN A 185 -28.16 16.86 -25.22
CA ASN A 185 -28.25 15.62 -25.98
C ASN A 185 -26.87 14.97 -26.08
N ASN A 186 -26.79 13.76 -26.66
CA ASN A 186 -25.53 13.07 -26.96
C ASN A 186 -24.62 12.91 -25.74
N PHE A 187 -25.11 12.25 -24.71
CA PHE A 187 -24.39 12.08 -23.45
C PHE A 187 -24.54 10.67 -22.90
N SER A 188 -23.54 10.25 -22.13
CA SER A 188 -23.56 9.01 -21.34
C SER A 188 -23.39 9.34 -19.86
N LEU A 189 -24.30 8.86 -19.04
CA LEU A 189 -24.17 8.80 -17.59
C LEU A 189 -23.76 7.38 -17.21
N TYR A 190 -22.71 7.19 -16.43
CA TYR A 190 -22.22 5.86 -16.08
C TYR A 190 -21.91 5.75 -14.58
N LEU A 191 -21.96 4.51 -14.06
CA LEU A 191 -21.52 4.18 -12.71
C LEU A 191 -21.13 2.70 -12.59
N ASP A 192 -20.26 2.40 -11.63
CA ASP A 192 -19.87 1.04 -11.25
C ASP A 192 -20.53 0.69 -9.91
N LEU A 193 -21.43 -0.30 -9.94
CA LEU A 193 -22.28 -0.69 -8.81
C LEU A 193 -21.91 -2.07 -8.28
N GLU A 194 -21.83 -2.21 -6.97
CA GLU A 194 -21.74 -3.49 -6.27
C GLU A 194 -22.85 -3.58 -5.21
N ILE A 195 -23.57 -4.70 -5.19
CA ILE A 195 -24.69 -4.92 -4.25
C ILE A 195 -24.27 -5.99 -3.24
N ARG A 196 -24.04 -5.57 -1.98
CA ARG A 196 -23.61 -6.47 -0.90
C ARG A 196 -24.74 -7.36 -0.39
N ASN A 197 -25.96 -6.82 -0.31
CA ASN A 197 -27.12 -7.59 0.10
C ASN A 197 -28.37 -7.16 -0.67
N ILE A 198 -28.76 -7.97 -1.65
CA ILE A 198 -29.92 -7.70 -2.52
C ILE A 198 -31.24 -7.59 -1.76
N ASN A 199 -31.38 -8.28 -0.63
CA ASN A 199 -32.64 -8.30 0.12
C ASN A 199 -32.88 -7.02 0.91
N SER A 200 -31.80 -6.33 1.31
CA SER A 200 -31.87 -5.03 1.97
C SER A 200 -31.54 -3.87 1.03
N PHE A 201 -31.09 -4.13 -0.21
CA PHE A 201 -30.48 -3.12 -1.08
C PHE A 201 -31.31 -1.84 -1.24
N CYS A 202 -32.62 -2.02 -1.26
CA CYS A 202 -33.56 -0.93 -1.41
C CYS A 202 -34.68 -1.08 -0.37
N SER A 203 -34.90 -0.02 0.39
CA SER A 203 -35.96 0.08 1.40
C SER A 203 -37.22 0.81 0.92
N SER A 204 -37.17 1.40 -0.28
CA SER A 204 -38.24 2.18 -0.90
C SER A 204 -38.75 1.50 -2.19
N GLN A 205 -39.65 2.14 -2.95
CA GLN A 205 -39.98 1.68 -4.30
C GLN A 205 -38.87 2.00 -5.32
N THR A 206 -38.01 2.98 -5.04
CA THR A 206 -36.98 3.46 -5.96
C THR A 206 -35.81 4.09 -5.21
N SER A 207 -34.60 3.60 -5.50
CA SER A 207 -33.34 4.15 -4.99
C SER A 207 -32.61 4.89 -6.10
N THR A 208 -31.97 6.01 -5.77
CA THR A 208 -31.18 6.79 -6.73
C THR A 208 -29.76 6.27 -6.76
N LEU A 209 -29.30 5.78 -7.91
CA LEU A 209 -27.89 5.41 -8.06
C LEU A 209 -27.07 6.67 -8.39
N VAL A 210 -27.40 7.33 -9.50
CA VAL A 210 -26.88 8.66 -9.85
C VAL A 210 -27.91 9.41 -10.68
N SER A 211 -28.34 10.60 -10.24
CA SER A 211 -29.45 11.31 -10.88
C SER A 211 -29.40 12.82 -10.68
N LYS A 212 -29.68 13.55 -11.76
CA LYS A 212 -30.07 14.97 -11.76
C LYS A 212 -31.56 15.12 -12.14
N TYR A 213 -32.29 14.01 -12.22
CA TYR A 213 -33.69 14.01 -12.62
C TYR A 213 -34.57 14.60 -11.52
N ASP A 214 -35.50 15.45 -11.91
CA ASP A 214 -36.51 16.03 -11.06
C ASP A 214 -37.87 15.43 -11.38
N ALA A 215 -38.33 14.51 -10.53
CA ALA A 215 -39.63 13.87 -10.68
C ALA A 215 -40.82 14.84 -10.55
N THR A 216 -40.63 16.02 -9.94
CA THR A 216 -41.69 17.03 -9.78
C THR A 216 -41.94 17.80 -11.08
N THR A 217 -40.89 18.03 -11.85
CA THR A 217 -40.97 18.77 -13.12
C THR A 217 -40.87 17.86 -14.34
N GLY A 218 -40.41 16.62 -14.18
CA GLY A 218 -40.13 15.67 -15.25
C GLY A 218 -38.93 16.05 -16.11
N THR A 219 -37.92 16.71 -15.53
CA THR A 219 -36.76 17.27 -16.25
C THR A 219 -35.45 16.62 -15.79
N GLY A 220 -34.43 16.62 -16.65
CA GLY A 220 -33.10 16.09 -16.34
C GLY A 220 -32.89 14.64 -16.76
N TYR A 221 -31.96 13.95 -16.09
CA TYR A 221 -31.50 12.59 -16.40
C TYR A 221 -31.12 11.82 -15.14
N GLY A 222 -31.18 10.50 -15.17
CA GLY A 222 -30.73 9.68 -14.05
C GLY A 222 -30.74 8.18 -14.29
N ILE A 223 -30.00 7.46 -13.44
CA ILE A 223 -30.03 6.02 -13.28
C ILE A 223 -30.51 5.72 -11.87
N GLU A 224 -31.53 4.88 -11.78
CA GLU A 224 -32.23 4.52 -10.56
C GLU A 224 -32.39 3.00 -10.47
N TYR A 225 -32.62 2.49 -9.27
CA TYR A 225 -32.95 1.10 -9.02
C TYR A 225 -34.40 1.00 -8.56
N GLU A 226 -35.23 0.26 -9.30
CA GLU A 226 -36.63 0.02 -8.98
C GLU A 226 -36.80 -1.32 -8.27
N CYS A 227 -37.46 -1.27 -7.13
CA CYS A 227 -37.49 -2.36 -6.14
C CYS A 227 -38.78 -3.17 -6.25
N ASN A 228 -39.50 -2.98 -7.36
CA ASN A 228 -40.83 -3.54 -7.62
C ASN A 228 -40.78 -5.02 -8.04
N SER A 229 -39.58 -5.58 -8.23
CA SER A 229 -39.33 -6.98 -8.60
C SER A 229 -38.12 -7.53 -7.84
N SER A 230 -37.99 -8.86 -7.74
CA SER A 230 -36.85 -9.52 -7.11
C SER A 230 -36.18 -10.48 -8.10
N PRO A 231 -34.91 -10.25 -8.50
CA PRO A 231 -34.13 -9.03 -8.23
C PRO A 231 -34.76 -7.80 -8.90
N GLY A 232 -34.50 -6.61 -8.35
CA GLY A 232 -35.01 -5.34 -8.90
C GLY A 232 -34.40 -4.97 -10.25
N THR A 233 -34.89 -3.86 -10.81
CA THR A 233 -34.55 -3.41 -12.17
C THR A 233 -33.82 -2.08 -12.15
N ILE A 234 -32.79 -1.95 -12.99
CA ILE A 234 -32.18 -0.65 -13.26
C ILE A 234 -33.08 0.12 -14.21
N ARG A 235 -33.38 1.37 -13.88
CA ARG A 235 -34.10 2.32 -14.73
C ARG A 235 -33.18 3.46 -15.14
N GLY A 236 -33.01 3.66 -16.44
CA GLY A 236 -32.47 4.89 -17.00
C GLY A 236 -33.62 5.82 -17.40
N ILE A 237 -33.54 7.10 -17.05
CA ILE A 237 -34.60 8.08 -17.31
C ILE A 237 -34.03 9.40 -17.84
N VAL A 238 -34.77 10.01 -18.77
CA VAL A 238 -34.54 11.37 -19.27
C VAL A 238 -35.87 12.11 -19.46
N GLY A 239 -35.88 13.43 -19.36
CA GLY A 239 -37.12 14.20 -19.54
C GLY A 239 -36.97 15.68 -19.87
N THR A 240 -38.06 16.23 -20.40
CA THR A 240 -38.24 17.67 -20.69
C THR A 240 -39.36 18.32 -19.91
N SER A 241 -40.33 17.52 -19.46
CA SER A 241 -41.45 17.92 -18.60
C SER A 241 -42.15 16.65 -18.11
N LEU A 242 -43.07 16.76 -17.13
CA LEU A 242 -43.87 15.62 -16.65
C LEU A 242 -44.58 14.83 -17.77
N ALA A 243 -45.05 15.52 -18.82
CA ALA A 243 -45.73 14.89 -19.94
C ALA A 243 -44.77 14.24 -20.96
N ASN A 244 -43.50 14.64 -20.96
CA ASN A 244 -42.49 14.23 -21.93
C ASN A 244 -41.26 13.68 -21.21
N THR A 245 -41.42 12.47 -20.69
CA THR A 245 -40.36 11.67 -20.08
C THR A 245 -40.17 10.39 -20.91
N SER A 246 -38.96 9.84 -20.90
CA SER A 246 -38.65 8.54 -21.48
C SER A 246 -37.79 7.75 -20.52
N SER A 247 -38.05 6.45 -20.44
CA SER A 247 -37.27 5.55 -19.59
C SER A 247 -37.01 4.21 -20.25
N VAL A 248 -35.91 3.58 -19.86
CA VAL A 248 -35.51 2.23 -20.25
C VAL A 248 -35.22 1.43 -18.99
N THR A 249 -35.49 0.13 -19.01
CA THR A 249 -35.24 -0.73 -17.85
C THR A 249 -34.47 -1.98 -18.23
N GLY A 250 -33.68 -2.49 -17.28
CA GLY A 250 -32.94 -3.74 -17.43
C GLY A 250 -32.81 -4.46 -16.09
N SER A 251 -33.07 -5.76 -16.07
CA SER A 251 -32.90 -6.59 -14.88
C SER A 251 -31.43 -7.02 -14.73
N LEU A 252 -30.90 -6.92 -13.51
CA LEU A 252 -29.60 -7.50 -13.18
C LEU A 252 -29.74 -9.01 -13.01
N ASN A 253 -28.72 -9.75 -13.46
CA ASN A 253 -28.61 -11.18 -13.15
C ASN A 253 -27.81 -11.39 -11.85
N PHE A 254 -27.86 -12.61 -11.29
CA PHE A 254 -27.16 -12.93 -10.04
C PHE A 254 -25.63 -12.79 -10.11
N GLN A 255 -25.02 -13.01 -11.28
CA GLN A 255 -23.56 -12.85 -11.43
C GLN A 255 -23.16 -11.38 -11.36
N GLN A 256 -23.93 -10.49 -11.99
CA GLN A 256 -23.74 -9.04 -11.94
C GLN A 256 -23.95 -8.48 -10.53
N ILE A 257 -24.88 -9.06 -9.76
CA ILE A 257 -25.04 -8.72 -8.34
C ILE A 257 -23.81 -9.13 -7.54
N ALA A 258 -23.29 -10.35 -7.76
CA ALA A 258 -22.17 -10.89 -6.99
C ALA A 258 -20.81 -10.27 -7.30
N ASN A 259 -20.57 -9.91 -8.56
CA ASN A 259 -19.26 -9.42 -9.03
C ASN A 259 -19.21 -7.89 -9.22
N GLY A 260 -20.35 -7.21 -9.05
CA GLY A 260 -20.53 -5.84 -9.50
C GLY A 260 -20.84 -5.74 -11.00
N VAL A 261 -21.27 -4.55 -11.42
CA VAL A 261 -21.70 -4.26 -12.79
C VAL A 261 -21.42 -2.81 -13.15
N LYS A 262 -20.91 -2.60 -14.36
CA LYS A 262 -20.83 -1.26 -14.95
C LYS A 262 -22.15 -0.93 -15.65
N ILE A 263 -22.81 0.13 -15.23
CA ILE A 263 -24.07 0.59 -15.79
C ILE A 263 -23.83 1.88 -16.56
N GLU A 264 -24.33 1.95 -17.78
CA GLU A 264 -24.29 3.16 -18.60
C GLU A 264 -25.67 3.47 -19.20
N LEU A 265 -26.12 4.70 -19.02
CA LEU A 265 -27.25 5.29 -19.71
C LEU A 265 -26.72 6.20 -20.82
N ASN A 266 -26.88 5.80 -22.07
CA ASN A 266 -26.45 6.54 -23.24
C ASN A 266 -27.65 7.14 -23.98
N TYR A 267 -27.70 8.47 -24.08
CA TYR A 267 -28.68 9.22 -24.87
C TYR A 267 -28.02 9.78 -26.14
N ASP A 268 -28.26 9.15 -27.27
CA ASP A 268 -27.52 9.40 -28.51
C ASP A 268 -28.08 10.57 -29.37
N ASN A 269 -27.34 10.93 -30.42
CA ASN A 269 -27.76 11.96 -31.41
C ASN A 269 -28.99 11.59 -32.26
N SER A 270 -29.41 10.32 -32.23
CA SER A 270 -30.61 9.83 -32.91
C SER A 270 -31.81 9.74 -31.97
N ASN A 271 -31.71 10.35 -30.78
CA ASN A 271 -32.73 10.38 -29.74
C ASN A 271 -33.06 8.99 -29.18
N ASN A 272 -32.11 8.06 -29.21
CA ASN A 272 -32.28 6.78 -28.54
C ASN A 272 -31.67 6.86 -27.14
N LEU A 273 -32.46 6.44 -26.16
CA LEU A 273 -32.01 6.16 -24.82
C LEU A 273 -31.66 4.67 -24.75
N ASN A 274 -30.42 4.35 -24.44
CA ASN A 274 -29.90 3.00 -24.34
C ASN A 274 -29.41 2.76 -22.91
N LEU A 275 -29.77 1.63 -22.34
CA LEU A 275 -29.18 1.13 -21.10
C LEU A 275 -28.20 0.02 -21.46
N LEU A 276 -26.98 0.14 -20.96
CA LEU A 276 -25.92 -0.82 -21.17
C LEU A 276 -25.44 -1.37 -19.84
N PHE A 277 -25.19 -2.67 -19.78
CA PHE A 277 -24.45 -3.33 -18.71
C PHE A 277 -23.15 -3.88 -19.28
N ASP A 278 -22.02 -3.49 -18.68
CA ASP A 278 -20.67 -3.91 -19.11
C ASP A 278 -20.41 -3.67 -20.61
N GLY A 279 -20.92 -2.54 -21.11
CA GLY A 279 -20.83 -2.12 -22.52
C GLY A 279 -21.76 -2.86 -23.48
N GLN A 280 -22.60 -3.78 -23.01
CA GLN A 280 -23.61 -4.47 -23.82
C GLN A 280 -24.98 -3.79 -23.65
N SER A 281 -25.62 -3.44 -24.76
CA SER A 281 -26.98 -2.88 -24.73
C SER A 281 -27.98 -3.93 -24.25
N VAL A 282 -28.68 -3.63 -23.15
CA VAL A 282 -29.70 -4.50 -22.55
C VAL A 282 -31.11 -4.05 -22.86
N SER A 283 -31.31 -2.74 -23.07
CA SER A 283 -32.59 -2.17 -23.44
C SER A 283 -32.39 -0.85 -24.18
N SER A 284 -33.30 -0.54 -25.09
CA SER A 284 -33.32 0.75 -25.79
C SER A 284 -34.74 1.24 -26.04
N VAL A 285 -34.90 2.55 -26.13
CA VAL A 285 -36.14 3.20 -26.57
C VAL A 285 -35.81 4.49 -27.32
N THR A 286 -36.58 4.79 -28.37
CA THR A 286 -36.50 6.09 -29.04
C THR A 286 -37.38 7.09 -28.30
N THR A 287 -36.81 8.22 -27.89
CA THR A 287 -37.53 9.30 -27.21
C THR A 287 -38.37 10.12 -28.22
N SER A 288 -39.42 10.77 -27.74
CA SER A 288 -40.27 11.67 -28.55
C SER A 288 -39.70 13.09 -28.70
N PHE A 289 -38.58 13.39 -28.07
CA PHE A 289 -37.95 14.71 -27.98
C PHE A 289 -36.46 14.61 -28.31
N SER A 290 -35.89 15.66 -28.90
CA SER A 290 -34.49 15.65 -29.37
C SER A 290 -33.45 16.08 -28.35
N SER A 291 -33.88 16.67 -27.24
CA SER A 291 -33.01 17.16 -26.17
C SER A 291 -33.73 17.11 -24.85
N ILE A 292 -32.99 16.95 -23.75
CA ILE A 292 -33.50 17.05 -22.39
C ILE A 292 -33.56 18.52 -21.93
N VAL A 293 -34.40 18.78 -20.93
CA VAL A 293 -34.42 20.08 -20.25
C VAL A 293 -33.60 19.98 -18.98
N ASN A 294 -32.63 20.89 -18.84
CA ASN A 294 -31.80 20.99 -17.65
C ASN A 294 -32.57 21.61 -16.48
N ASN A 295 -32.17 21.24 -15.27
CA ASN A 295 -32.66 21.83 -14.03
C ASN A 295 -31.48 22.22 -13.14
N ASN A 296 -31.75 23.03 -12.11
CA ASN A 296 -30.74 23.55 -11.20
C ASN A 296 -30.54 22.67 -9.95
N ASN A 297 -31.01 21.42 -9.97
CA ASN A 297 -30.85 20.51 -8.83
C ASN A 297 -29.41 19.99 -8.77
N SER A 298 -28.94 19.62 -7.58
CA SER A 298 -27.69 18.86 -7.45
C SER A 298 -27.81 17.49 -8.10
N VAL A 299 -26.68 16.96 -8.58
CA VAL A 299 -26.60 15.53 -8.88
C VAL A 299 -26.62 14.78 -7.56
N LYS A 300 -27.48 13.77 -7.46
CA LYS A 300 -27.68 12.90 -6.30
C LYS A 300 -27.02 11.56 -6.57
N ILE A 301 -26.26 11.05 -5.62
CA ILE A 301 -25.67 9.71 -5.66
C ILE A 301 -26.07 8.98 -4.37
N GLY A 302 -26.59 7.76 -4.53
CA GLY A 302 -26.80 6.83 -3.42
C GLY A 302 -28.05 7.00 -2.57
N ASP A 303 -29.07 7.77 -2.99
CA ASP A 303 -30.25 7.98 -2.15
C ASP A 303 -31.09 6.72 -1.97
N ASN A 304 -31.48 6.46 -0.72
CA ASN A 304 -32.30 5.31 -0.33
C ASN A 304 -31.68 3.96 -0.71
N ILE A 305 -30.35 3.90 -0.85
CA ILE A 305 -29.61 2.66 -0.97
C ILE A 305 -29.24 2.17 0.42
N ASP A 306 -29.41 0.87 0.66
CA ASP A 306 -28.81 0.17 1.78
C ASP A 306 -27.94 -0.97 1.23
N ALA A 307 -26.87 -1.41 1.91
CA ALA A 307 -26.00 -2.49 1.42
C ALA A 307 -25.51 -2.37 -0.04
N GLY A 308 -25.16 -1.16 -0.48
CA GLY A 308 -24.68 -0.88 -1.85
C GLY A 308 -23.39 -0.09 -1.88
N ILE A 309 -22.50 -0.38 -2.83
CA ILE A 309 -21.25 0.35 -3.06
C ILE A 309 -21.29 0.94 -4.46
N ILE A 310 -20.99 2.23 -4.58
CA ILE A 310 -20.70 2.86 -5.87
C ILE A 310 -19.20 3.17 -5.88
N ARG A 311 -18.46 2.55 -6.79
CA ARG A 311 -16.99 2.71 -6.93
C ARG A 311 -16.63 3.96 -7.71
N ASN A 312 -17.38 4.19 -8.79
CA ASN A 312 -17.17 5.28 -9.71
C ASN A 312 -18.50 5.72 -10.30
N ALA A 313 -18.64 7.00 -10.62
CA ALA A 313 -19.71 7.52 -11.45
C ALA A 313 -19.20 8.70 -12.28
N GLY A 314 -19.82 8.95 -13.43
CA GLY A 314 -19.43 10.09 -14.25
C GLY A 314 -20.35 10.39 -15.41
N LEU A 315 -20.03 11.49 -16.09
CA LEU A 315 -20.77 12.01 -17.21
C LEU A 315 -19.83 12.25 -18.39
N ILE A 316 -20.22 11.78 -19.56
CA ILE A 316 -19.59 12.07 -20.85
C ILE A 316 -20.61 12.84 -21.67
N SER A 317 -20.23 13.98 -22.24
CA SER A 317 -21.08 14.76 -23.13
C SER A 317 -20.35 14.98 -24.45
N ASN A 318 -20.98 14.65 -25.56
CA ASN A 318 -20.40 14.74 -26.89
C ASN A 318 -19.05 14.02 -27.02
N ASN A 319 -18.94 12.83 -26.42
CA ASN A 319 -17.69 12.05 -26.32
C ASN A 319 -16.54 12.75 -25.57
N ILE A 320 -16.83 13.81 -24.82
CA ILE A 320 -15.88 14.51 -23.96
C ILE A 320 -16.25 14.19 -22.51
N PRO A 321 -15.34 13.59 -21.73
CA PRO A 321 -15.54 13.41 -20.29
C PRO A 321 -15.76 14.78 -19.63
N VAL A 322 -16.87 14.90 -18.90
CA VAL A 322 -17.26 16.13 -18.19
C VAL A 322 -16.95 16.01 -16.71
N SER A 323 -17.28 14.87 -16.11
CA SER A 323 -16.98 14.56 -14.73
C SER A 323 -16.69 13.07 -14.55
N THR A 324 -15.77 12.79 -13.63
CA THR A 324 -15.46 11.44 -13.15
C THR A 324 -15.26 11.51 -11.64
N TRP A 325 -16.25 11.05 -10.90
CA TRP A 325 -16.18 10.98 -9.44
C TRP A 325 -15.60 9.63 -9.06
N THR A 326 -14.28 9.61 -8.90
CA THR A 326 -13.57 8.49 -8.27
C THR A 326 -13.59 8.71 -6.76
N PHE A 327 -14.01 7.70 -6.00
CA PHE A 327 -14.08 7.80 -4.54
C PHE A 327 -12.76 7.39 -3.89
N ASP A 328 -11.69 7.89 -4.48
CA ASP A 328 -10.32 7.59 -4.12
C ASP A 328 -9.99 8.21 -2.76
N PRO A 329 -9.17 7.56 -1.92
CA PRO A 329 -8.91 8.07 -0.58
C PRO A 329 -8.31 9.49 -0.58
N ASP A 330 -7.39 9.80 -1.50
CA ASP A 330 -6.80 11.15 -1.63
C ASP A 330 -7.80 12.21 -2.11
N GLY A 331 -8.87 11.78 -2.77
CA GLY A 331 -9.99 12.61 -3.17
C GLY A 331 -11.02 12.85 -2.06
N MET A 332 -11.02 12.03 -1.00
CA MET A 332 -12.02 12.07 0.07
C MET A 332 -11.49 12.68 1.36
N GLU A 333 -12.23 13.62 1.95
CA GLU A 333 -11.85 14.26 3.22
C GLU A 333 -13.07 14.40 4.14
N GLU A 334 -12.96 13.94 5.39
CA GLU A 334 -14.00 14.15 6.42
C GLU A 334 -13.81 15.51 7.06
N THR A 335 -14.83 16.35 6.93
CA THR A 335 -14.83 17.73 7.45
C THR A 335 -15.44 17.81 8.84
N SER A 336 -16.29 16.85 9.20
CA SER A 336 -16.92 16.74 10.51
C SER A 336 -17.31 15.30 10.83
N ALA A 337 -16.97 14.85 12.04
CA ALA A 337 -17.25 13.52 12.54
C ALA A 337 -18.09 13.61 13.82
N VAL A 338 -19.40 13.41 13.71
CA VAL A 338 -20.32 13.37 14.86
C VAL A 338 -21.02 12.02 14.87
N ALA A 339 -21.16 11.34 15.99
CA ALA A 339 -22.00 10.14 16.02
C ALA A 339 -23.48 10.57 16.08
N PRO A 340 -24.38 10.04 15.21
CA PRO A 340 -24.17 9.13 14.07
C PRO A 340 -23.96 9.84 12.71
N VAL A 341 -23.84 11.16 12.68
CA VAL A 341 -23.76 11.98 11.46
C VAL A 341 -22.33 12.39 11.06
N TYR A 342 -21.88 11.92 9.90
CA TYR A 342 -20.55 12.17 9.35
C TYR A 342 -20.65 12.92 8.02
N GLN A 343 -19.73 13.85 7.76
CA GLN A 343 -19.76 14.65 6.54
C GLN A 343 -18.36 14.86 5.98
N GLY A 344 -18.28 14.91 4.65
CA GLY A 344 -17.03 15.17 3.97
C GLY A 344 -17.21 15.56 2.50
N THR A 345 -16.09 15.70 1.82
CA THR A 345 -15.98 16.08 0.41
C THR A 345 -15.34 14.97 -0.41
N PHE A 346 -15.69 14.90 -1.69
CA PHE A 346 -15.00 14.07 -2.68
C PHE A 346 -14.70 14.89 -3.95
N ASN A 347 -13.62 14.55 -4.64
CA ASN A 347 -13.18 15.30 -5.81
C ASN A 347 -13.72 14.72 -7.12
N ASP A 348 -13.80 15.56 -8.15
CA ASP A 348 -13.87 15.12 -9.54
C ASP A 348 -12.45 14.96 -10.08
N ALA A 349 -12.11 13.76 -10.57
CA ALA A 349 -10.76 13.42 -11.03
C ALA A 349 -10.34 14.19 -12.30
N ILE A 350 -11.29 14.72 -13.07
CA ILE A 350 -11.00 15.34 -14.38
C ILE A 350 -11.44 16.81 -14.48
N SER A 351 -12.22 17.31 -13.52
CA SER A 351 -12.75 18.68 -13.56
C SER A 351 -12.78 19.34 -12.17
N SER A 352 -13.69 20.30 -11.96
CA SER A 352 -13.93 20.96 -10.67
C SER A 352 -15.33 20.72 -10.11
N ASN A 353 -16.06 19.73 -10.64
CA ASN A 353 -17.39 19.34 -10.16
C ASN A 353 -17.32 18.47 -8.89
N ASN A 354 -16.63 18.96 -7.87
CA ASN A 354 -16.47 18.26 -6.58
C ASN A 354 -17.81 18.13 -5.85
N GLY A 355 -17.92 17.11 -5.01
CA GLY A 355 -19.13 16.82 -4.25
C GLY A 355 -18.92 16.75 -2.74
N THR A 356 -20.04 16.55 -2.04
CA THR A 356 -20.08 16.28 -0.61
C THR A 356 -20.81 14.98 -0.34
N TYR A 357 -20.39 14.26 0.68
CA TYR A 357 -21.10 13.10 1.21
C TYR A 357 -21.58 13.37 2.64
N TYR A 358 -22.67 12.72 3.00
CA TYR A 358 -23.27 12.73 4.31
C TYR A 358 -23.62 11.28 4.67
N PHE A 359 -23.17 10.83 5.84
CA PHE A 359 -23.48 9.52 6.36
C PHE A 359 -24.21 9.62 7.69
N ASN A 360 -25.28 8.85 7.86
CA ASN A 360 -26.01 8.72 9.12
C ASN A 360 -25.93 7.28 9.61
N ARG A 361 -24.82 6.97 10.28
CA ARG A 361 -24.41 5.64 10.68
C ARG A 361 -24.37 5.54 12.19
N ASP A 362 -25.41 4.94 12.75
CA ASP A 362 -25.44 4.65 14.19
C ASP A 362 -24.50 3.49 14.53
N ILE A 363 -23.46 3.79 15.30
CA ILE A 363 -22.46 2.85 15.81
C ILE A 363 -22.48 2.75 17.34
N THR A 364 -23.54 3.23 18.01
CA THR A 364 -23.64 3.27 19.49
C THR A 364 -23.46 1.91 20.17
N ASN A 365 -23.84 0.82 19.50
CA ASN A 365 -23.69 -0.55 20.00
C ASN A 365 -22.46 -1.28 19.44
N VAL A 366 -21.52 -0.55 18.83
CA VAL A 366 -20.30 -1.13 18.27
C VAL A 366 -19.10 -0.66 19.08
N VAL A 367 -18.37 -1.61 19.66
CA VAL A 367 -17.10 -1.33 20.35
C VAL A 367 -15.98 -1.87 19.47
N VAL A 368 -15.06 -0.99 19.08
CA VAL A 368 -13.86 -1.35 18.31
C VAL A 368 -12.65 -1.20 19.21
N SER A 369 -11.80 -2.22 19.27
CA SER A 369 -10.55 -2.20 20.00
C SER A 369 -9.38 -2.59 19.08
N PRO A 370 -8.40 -1.69 18.86
CA PRO A 370 -7.19 -2.03 18.11
C PRO A 370 -6.34 -3.04 18.88
N GLY A 371 -5.77 -4.00 18.17
CA GLY A 371 -4.61 -4.74 18.62
C GLY A 371 -3.31 -4.06 18.17
N THR A 372 -2.18 -4.67 18.53
CA THR A 372 -0.85 -4.23 18.11
C THR A 372 -0.59 -4.58 16.65
N VAL A 373 0.12 -3.73 15.92
CA VAL A 373 0.67 -4.07 14.59
C VAL A 373 1.79 -5.08 14.77
N GLN A 374 1.78 -6.15 13.98
CA GLN A 374 2.78 -7.21 13.97
C GLN A 374 3.35 -7.35 12.57
N ASP A 375 4.63 -7.69 12.49
CA ASP A 375 5.25 -8.10 11.22
C ASP A 375 4.65 -9.45 10.82
N ILE A 376 4.25 -9.60 9.55
CA ILE A 376 3.89 -10.89 8.98
C ILE A 376 5.20 -11.56 8.62
N ASP A 377 5.85 -12.13 9.63
CA ASP A 377 7.03 -12.94 9.39
C ASP A 377 6.63 -14.07 8.44
N ALA A 378 7.31 -14.16 7.29
CA ALA A 378 7.48 -15.43 6.61
C ALA A 378 8.19 -16.35 7.61
N ASP A 379 7.38 -17.11 8.36
CA ASP A 379 7.70 -18.08 9.40
C ASP A 379 9.18 -18.50 9.43
N THR A 380 9.82 -18.44 10.61
CA THR A 380 11.11 -19.09 10.97
C THR A 380 12.46 -18.36 10.81
N LEU A 381 12.57 -17.09 11.23
CA LEU A 381 13.85 -16.59 11.73
C LEU A 381 13.63 -15.84 13.04
N ILE A 382 13.80 -16.55 14.17
CA ILE A 382 14.11 -15.92 15.47
C ILE A 382 15.37 -15.09 15.22
N SER A 383 15.16 -13.83 14.88
CA SER A 383 16.24 -12.96 14.46
C SER A 383 16.90 -12.47 15.75
N LEU A 384 18.22 -12.58 15.79
CA LEU A 384 19.11 -11.94 16.76
C LEU A 384 18.80 -10.43 16.96
N ASN A 385 18.04 -9.85 16.03
CA ASN A 385 17.41 -8.54 16.08
C ASN A 385 16.49 -8.35 17.31
N GLN A 386 15.74 -9.36 17.75
CA GLN A 386 14.91 -9.28 18.97
C GLN A 386 15.76 -9.24 20.26
N ALA A 387 16.92 -9.90 20.26
CA ALA A 387 17.85 -9.89 21.40
C ALA A 387 18.60 -8.55 21.55
N ILE A 388 18.84 -7.83 20.44
CA ILE A 388 19.44 -6.49 20.47
C ILE A 388 18.37 -5.39 20.68
N LYS A 389 17.14 -5.58 20.16
CA LYS A 389 15.99 -4.69 20.40
C LYS A 389 15.63 -4.56 21.88
N ASN A 390 15.79 -5.64 22.67
CA ASN A 390 15.58 -5.61 24.13
C ASN A 390 16.59 -4.74 24.91
N VAL A 391 17.64 -4.21 24.27
CA VAL A 391 18.59 -3.28 24.90
C VAL A 391 18.22 -1.80 24.61
N VAL A 392 17.30 -1.53 23.68
CA VAL A 392 17.03 -0.17 23.16
C VAL A 392 15.60 0.35 23.44
N GLY A 393 14.70 -0.48 23.96
CA GLY A 393 13.36 -0.05 24.39
C GLY A 393 12.28 -1.01 23.92
N ASP A 394 11.27 -1.19 24.77
CA ASP A 394 10.18 -2.16 24.65
C ASP A 394 9.33 -1.94 23.37
N PRO A 395 9.03 -2.99 22.56
CA PRO A 395 8.14 -2.89 21.41
C PRO A 395 6.65 -2.82 21.76
N GLN A 396 6.26 -2.78 23.04
CA GLN A 396 4.88 -2.46 23.41
C GLN A 396 4.59 -0.97 23.19
N ILE A 397 4.29 -0.62 21.94
CA ILE A 397 3.80 0.70 21.56
C ILE A 397 2.36 0.83 22.05
N ASP A 398 2.17 1.62 23.10
CA ASP A 398 0.85 2.13 23.47
C ASP A 398 0.39 3.14 22.41
N LEU A 399 -0.55 2.71 21.56
CA LEU A 399 -1.11 3.46 20.43
C LEU A 399 -1.86 4.74 20.83
N THR A 400 -2.07 4.98 22.14
CA THR A 400 -2.79 6.15 22.65
C THR A 400 -1.89 7.32 23.02
N THR A 401 -0.56 7.13 23.05
CA THR A 401 0.39 8.17 23.48
C THR A 401 1.36 8.54 22.36
N SER A 402 1.43 9.83 22.04
CA SER A 402 2.49 10.40 21.21
C SER A 402 3.83 10.15 21.89
N GLN A 403 4.63 9.23 21.36
CA GLN A 403 5.97 8.97 21.86
C GLN A 403 6.94 9.97 21.25
N PRO A 404 7.80 10.63 22.05
CA PRO A 404 8.89 11.42 21.50
C PRO A 404 9.82 10.48 20.70
N LEU A 405 10.22 10.91 19.50
CA LEU A 405 11.30 10.30 18.73
C LEU A 405 12.45 9.94 19.67
N ALA A 406 12.89 8.68 19.66
CA ALA A 406 13.87 8.14 20.58
C ALA A 406 15.04 9.11 20.85
N SER A 407 14.97 9.85 21.96
CA SER A 407 15.87 10.96 22.30
C SER A 407 17.28 10.54 22.71
N PHE A 408 17.60 9.24 22.68
CA PHE A 408 18.86 8.70 23.15
C PHE A 408 19.99 8.71 22.11
N MET A 409 19.72 9.09 20.85
CA MET A 409 20.75 9.12 19.80
C MET A 409 20.71 10.43 19.01
N PRO A 410 21.64 11.37 19.27
CA PRO A 410 21.59 12.75 18.75
C PRO A 410 21.70 12.89 17.22
N PHE A 411 21.94 11.79 16.49
CA PHE A 411 22.08 11.77 15.04
C PHE A 411 21.07 10.85 14.33
N TYR A 412 20.21 10.14 15.06
CA TYR A 412 19.25 9.20 14.47
C TYR A 412 18.32 9.90 13.49
N GLY A 413 17.74 11.04 13.89
CA GLY A 413 16.84 11.83 13.03
C GLY A 413 17.49 12.44 11.78
N ILE A 414 18.83 12.55 11.75
CA ILE A 414 19.57 13.02 10.58
C ILE A 414 19.83 11.86 9.61
N LEU A 415 20.21 10.70 10.14
CA LEU A 415 20.53 9.52 9.33
C LEU A 415 19.28 8.81 8.79
N SER A 416 18.19 8.77 9.56
CA SER A 416 16.90 8.24 9.09
C SER A 416 16.29 9.13 8.01
N ASN A 417 16.37 10.46 8.14
CA ASN A 417 16.00 11.39 7.07
C ASN A 417 16.85 11.22 5.82
N PHE A 418 18.16 10.96 5.98
CA PHE A 418 19.03 10.71 4.84
C PHE A 418 18.69 9.39 4.13
N ALA A 419 18.36 8.33 4.89
CA ALA A 419 17.94 7.03 4.35
C ALA A 419 16.60 7.10 3.60
N LEU A 420 15.63 7.85 4.13
CA LEU A 420 14.30 8.02 3.53
C LEU A 420 14.33 8.89 2.26
N ASN A 421 15.20 9.91 2.21
CA ASN A 421 15.21 10.87 1.11
C ASN A 421 16.26 10.59 0.02
N SER A 422 17.17 9.64 0.21
CA SER A 422 18.23 9.35 -0.77
C SER A 422 17.79 8.48 -1.94
N GLY A 423 16.64 7.80 -1.82
CA GLY A 423 16.19 6.79 -2.78
C GLY A 423 17.09 5.54 -2.85
N VAL A 424 18.06 5.39 -1.93
CA VAL A 424 18.98 4.25 -1.89
C VAL A 424 18.36 3.14 -1.06
N SER A 425 18.19 1.95 -1.66
CA SER A 425 17.65 0.78 -0.96
C SER A 425 18.56 0.35 0.20
N GLN A 426 18.01 -0.39 1.18
CA GLN A 426 18.80 -0.94 2.29
C GLN A 426 20.01 -1.76 1.80
N LEU A 427 19.86 -2.48 0.68
CA LEU A 427 20.97 -3.20 0.07
C LEU A 427 22.04 -2.25 -0.51
N GLY A 428 21.65 -1.12 -1.08
CA GLY A 428 22.57 -0.08 -1.54
C GLY A 428 23.41 0.49 -0.40
N TYR A 429 22.80 0.71 0.76
CA TYR A 429 23.53 1.11 1.97
C TYR A 429 24.47 0.02 2.48
N ALA A 430 24.04 -1.25 2.45
CA ALA A 430 24.93 -2.37 2.80
C ALA A 430 26.17 -2.37 1.90
N VAL A 431 26.02 -2.19 0.59
CA VAL A 431 27.14 -2.12 -0.37
C VAL A 431 28.08 -0.93 -0.11
N ILE A 432 27.54 0.25 0.18
CA ILE A 432 28.37 1.45 0.49
C ILE A 432 29.21 1.22 1.74
N PHE A 433 28.58 0.74 2.82
CA PHE A 433 29.29 0.51 4.09
C PHE A 433 30.26 -0.67 4.01
N LEU A 434 30.00 -1.66 3.15
CA LEU A 434 30.98 -2.69 2.80
C LEU A 434 32.18 -2.11 2.06
N GLY A 435 31.95 -1.22 1.10
CA GLY A 435 33.03 -0.53 0.39
C GLY A 435 33.94 0.24 1.35
N ILE A 436 33.36 0.96 2.30
CA ILE A 436 34.08 1.66 3.37
C ILE A 436 34.82 0.68 4.28
N GLY A 437 34.17 -0.42 4.66
CA GLY A 437 34.76 -1.49 5.49
C GLY A 437 35.98 -2.14 4.82
N PHE A 438 35.89 -2.51 3.55
CA PHE A 438 37.01 -3.10 2.81
C PHE A 438 38.15 -2.10 2.63
N PHE A 439 37.84 -0.82 2.40
CA PHE A 439 38.84 0.23 2.32
C PHE A 439 39.60 0.40 3.65
N LEU A 440 38.90 0.41 4.78
CA LEU A 440 39.53 0.46 6.11
C LEU A 440 40.31 -0.80 6.45
N LEU A 441 39.82 -1.98 6.06
CA LEU A 441 40.56 -3.23 6.18
C LEU A 441 41.91 -3.12 5.47
N MET A 442 41.90 -2.68 4.21
CA MET A 442 43.11 -2.53 3.41
C MET A 442 44.08 -1.55 4.06
N LEU A 443 43.59 -0.36 4.47
CA LEU A 443 44.41 0.65 5.12
C LEU A 443 45.03 0.16 6.43
N MET A 444 44.26 -0.54 7.26
CA MET A 444 44.75 -1.03 8.55
C MET A 444 45.71 -2.20 8.38
N VAL A 445 45.45 -3.15 7.47
CA VAL A 445 46.38 -4.25 7.20
C VAL A 445 47.69 -3.73 6.63
N VAL A 446 47.65 -2.80 5.66
CA VAL A 446 48.86 -2.21 5.07
C VAL A 446 49.61 -1.33 6.06
N GLY A 447 48.90 -0.53 6.85
CA GLY A 447 49.49 0.41 7.80
C GLY A 447 50.06 -0.25 9.06
N THR A 448 49.49 -1.36 9.51
CA THR A 448 49.84 -1.99 10.80
C THR A 448 50.44 -3.40 10.67
N ASN A 449 50.42 -4.00 9.47
CA ASN A 449 50.73 -5.42 9.23
C ASN A 449 49.94 -6.40 10.12
N SER A 450 48.82 -5.96 10.69
CA SER A 450 47.99 -6.77 11.58
C SER A 450 46.65 -7.08 10.94
N MET A 451 46.41 -8.36 10.72
CA MET A 451 45.14 -8.84 10.19
C MET A 451 43.99 -8.63 11.18
N ALA A 452 44.26 -8.76 12.48
CA ALA A 452 43.26 -8.57 13.52
C ALA A 452 42.76 -7.10 13.55
N LEU A 453 43.66 -6.13 13.41
CA LEU A 453 43.27 -4.72 13.29
C LEU A 453 42.55 -4.44 11.98
N GLY A 454 42.94 -5.10 10.89
CA GLY A 454 42.21 -5.05 9.61
C GLY A 454 40.75 -5.52 9.71
N ILE A 455 40.53 -6.66 10.38
CA ILE A 455 39.19 -7.21 10.63
C ILE A 455 38.39 -6.24 11.51
N ALA A 456 38.99 -5.68 12.57
CA ALA A 456 38.33 -4.68 13.40
C ALA A 456 37.94 -3.43 12.59
N GLY A 457 38.81 -2.96 11.68
CA GLY A 457 38.56 -1.85 10.77
C GLY A 457 37.44 -2.13 9.76
N PHE A 458 37.30 -3.38 9.30
CA PHE A 458 36.19 -3.81 8.44
C PHE A 458 34.85 -3.88 9.19
N MET A 459 34.88 -4.44 10.39
CA MET A 459 33.68 -4.64 11.20
C MET A 459 33.12 -3.30 11.71
N PHE A 460 33.95 -2.27 11.85
CA PHE A 460 33.52 -1.00 12.43
C PHE A 460 32.46 -0.28 11.57
N PRO A 461 32.66 0.04 10.27
CA PRO A 461 31.60 0.63 9.44
C PRO A 461 30.41 -0.29 9.23
N THR A 462 30.64 -1.61 9.18
CA THR A 462 29.57 -2.56 8.89
C THR A 462 28.63 -2.74 10.07
N ILE A 463 29.17 -2.84 11.28
CA ILE A 463 28.38 -2.80 12.52
C ILE A 463 27.71 -1.44 12.68
N PHE A 464 28.42 -0.34 12.39
CA PHE A 464 27.87 1.00 12.46
C PHE A 464 26.62 1.12 11.56
N GLY A 465 26.72 0.82 10.26
CA GLY A 465 25.57 0.91 9.34
C GLY A 465 24.37 0.07 9.77
N ALA A 466 24.60 -1.12 10.34
CA ALA A 466 23.52 -1.97 10.87
C ALA A 466 22.89 -1.43 12.16
N VAL A 467 23.70 -0.91 13.10
CA VAL A 467 23.21 -0.29 14.36
C VAL A 467 22.40 0.97 14.08
N PHE A 468 22.73 1.71 13.01
CA PHE A 468 21.97 2.88 12.57
C PHE A 468 20.77 2.53 11.68
N GLY A 469 20.43 1.25 11.51
CA GLY A 469 19.24 0.81 10.78
C GLY A 469 19.29 1.05 9.27
N LEU A 470 20.47 1.31 8.70
CA LEU A 470 20.62 1.54 7.25
C LEU A 470 20.48 0.25 6.44
N TYR A 471 20.70 -0.90 7.08
CA TYR A 471 20.46 -2.24 6.54
C TYR A 471 20.36 -3.28 7.66
N ALA A 472 19.81 -4.45 7.33
CA ALA A 472 19.56 -5.50 8.29
C ALA A 472 20.86 -6.11 8.89
N PRO A 473 20.90 -6.41 10.21
CA PRO A 473 22.09 -6.96 10.86
C PRO A 473 22.57 -8.31 10.32
N PHE A 474 21.69 -9.11 9.70
CA PHE A 474 22.09 -10.38 9.09
C PHE A 474 23.11 -10.18 7.96
N TYR A 475 23.10 -9.01 7.29
CA TYR A 475 24.14 -8.67 6.32
C TYR A 475 25.52 -8.67 6.99
N VAL A 476 25.68 -8.07 8.17
CA VAL A 476 26.97 -8.05 8.90
C VAL A 476 27.46 -9.47 9.17
N VAL A 477 26.56 -10.38 9.54
CA VAL A 477 26.88 -11.80 9.79
C VAL A 477 27.30 -12.49 8.49
N LEU A 478 26.49 -12.37 7.44
CA LEU A 478 26.75 -12.96 6.12
C LEU A 478 28.09 -12.46 5.54
N TRP A 479 28.40 -11.18 5.69
CA TRP A 479 29.65 -10.58 5.24
C TRP A 479 30.85 -10.95 6.11
N ALA A 480 30.68 -11.07 7.43
CA ALA A 480 31.71 -11.65 8.30
C ALA A 480 32.01 -13.10 7.91
N PHE A 481 31.01 -13.88 7.53
CA PHE A 481 31.18 -15.23 6.99
C PHE A 481 31.94 -15.23 5.66
N PHE A 482 31.59 -14.37 4.71
CA PHE A 482 32.33 -14.23 3.45
C PHE A 482 33.78 -13.79 3.65
N LEU A 483 34.02 -12.87 4.58
CA LEU A 483 35.36 -12.43 4.95
C LEU A 483 36.16 -13.59 5.56
N LEU A 484 35.62 -14.30 6.54
CA LEU A 484 36.29 -15.45 7.15
C LEU A 484 36.52 -16.58 6.16
N PHE A 485 35.58 -16.84 5.25
CA PHE A 485 35.70 -17.86 4.22
C PHE A 485 36.77 -17.50 3.18
N SER A 486 36.83 -16.24 2.75
CA SER A 486 37.87 -15.76 1.83
C SER A 486 39.27 -15.77 2.46
N LEU A 487 39.37 -15.51 3.77
CA LEU A 487 40.62 -15.64 4.52
C LEU A 487 41.02 -17.10 4.77
N GLY A 488 40.05 -17.98 5.02
CA GLY A 488 40.26 -19.42 5.16
C GLY A 488 40.71 -20.08 3.85
N ALA A 489 40.07 -19.72 2.73
CA ALA A 489 40.48 -20.15 1.39
C ALA A 489 41.90 -19.67 1.05
N PHE A 490 42.29 -18.47 1.49
CA PHE A 490 43.64 -17.93 1.31
C PHE A 490 44.70 -18.70 2.12
N ALA A 491 44.40 -19.07 3.38
CA ALA A 491 45.29 -19.90 4.19
C ALA A 491 45.51 -21.28 3.55
N PHE A 492 44.46 -21.88 3.00
CA PHE A 492 44.52 -23.17 2.33
C PHE A 492 45.38 -23.14 1.06
N VAL A 493 45.26 -22.10 0.23
CA VAL A 493 46.08 -21.92 -0.98
C VAL A 493 47.56 -21.69 -0.64
N LYS A 494 47.86 -20.99 0.46
CA LYS A 494 49.23 -20.73 0.92
C LYS A 494 49.93 -21.97 1.49
N GLU A 495 49.17 -22.97 1.95
CA GLU A 495 49.71 -24.26 2.42
C GLU A 495 49.76 -25.32 1.30
N SER A 496 49.00 -25.14 0.23
CA SER A 496 48.90 -26.09 -0.89
C SER A 496 49.92 -25.84 -2.02
N PHE A 497 50.69 -24.76 -1.95
CA PHE A 497 51.76 -24.35 -2.87
C PHE A 497 52.98 -23.86 -2.08
#